data_AF-A0A3A6P6Y6-F1
#
_entry.id   AF-A0A3A6P6Y6-F1
#
_cell.length_a   1.000
_cell.length_b   1.000
_cell.length_c   1.000
_cell.angle_alpha   90.00
_cell.angle_beta   90.00
_cell.angle_gamma   90.00
#
_symmetry.space_group_name_H-M   'P 1'
#
loop_
_entity.id
_entity.type
_entity.pdbx_description
1 polymer ?
#
loop_
_entity_poly.entity_id
_entity_poly.type
_entity_poly.pdbx_seq_one_letter_code
_entity_poly.pdbx_strand_id
1 'polypeptide(L)' 'MDRVGTLHQVRREYIRKVLAHTKGDLEQASRILGITPATLRGLLREQPASLGAEKDQPKSKLKQGYEHDEKN' A
#
# COMPACT_ATOMS: atom_id res chain seq x y z
N MET A 1 9.66 20.82 -15.97
CA MET A 1 8.50 20.25 -15.24
C MET A 1 7.94 19.12 -16.08
N ASP A 2 8.48 17.92 -15.88
CA ASP A 2 8.16 16.72 -16.64
C ASP A 2 6.74 16.22 -16.35
N ARG A 3 5.78 16.70 -17.14
CA ARG A 3 4.34 16.38 -17.03
C ARG A 3 4.05 14.87 -17.05
N VAL A 4 4.97 14.08 -17.60
CA VAL A 4 4.88 12.62 -17.68
C VAL A 4 5.02 11.96 -16.31
N GLY A 5 5.89 12.49 -15.43
CA GLY A 5 6.06 11.98 -14.07
C GLY A 5 4.82 12.18 -13.20
N THR A 6 4.10 13.28 -13.42
CA THR A 6 2.87 13.61 -12.69
C THR A 6 1.72 12.68 -13.05
N LEU A 7 1.53 12.36 -14.34
CA LEU A 7 0.49 11.43 -14.79
C LEU A 7 0.72 10.02 -14.24
N HIS A 8 1.97 9.57 -14.21
CA HIS A 8 2.33 8.28 -13.61
C HIS A 8 2.02 8.23 -12.10
N GLN A 9 2.28 9.33 -11.37
CA GLN A 9 1.98 9.41 -9.95
C GLN A 9 0.47 9.39 -9.67
N VAL A 10 -0.30 10.18 -10.41
CA VAL A 10 -1.78 10.24 -10.28
C VAL A 10 -2.39 8.88 -10.61
N ARG A 11 -1.94 8.22 -11.69
CA ARG A 11 -2.41 6.88 -12.06
C ARG A 11 -2.13 5.86 -10.95
N ARG A 12 -0.93 5.88 -10.37
CA ARG A 12 -0.54 4.97 -9.27
C ARG A 12 -1.36 5.21 -8.00
N GLU A 13 -1.66 6.46 -7.66
CA GLU A 13 -2.51 6.76 -6.51
C GLU A 13 -3.95 6.31 -6.74
N TYR A 14 -4.48 6.53 -7.95
CA TYR A 14 -5.83 6.10 -8.32
C TYR A 14 -5.99 4.58 -8.24
N ILE A 15 -5.03 3.80 -8.78
CA ILE A 15 -5.04 2.33 -8.67
C ILE A 15 -5.03 1.88 -7.20
N ARG A 16 -4.23 2.52 -6.34
CA ARG A 16 -4.19 2.20 -4.90
C ARG A 16 -5.52 2.48 -4.20
N LYS A 17 -6.15 3.64 -4.48
CA LYS A 17 -7.45 3.99 -3.91
C LYS A 17 -8.53 2.99 -4.33
N VAL A 18 -8.55 2.60 -5.60
CA VAL A 18 -9.51 1.61 -6.10
C VAL A 18 -9.27 0.25 -5.44
N LEU A 19 -8.02 -0.23 -5.35
CA LEU A 19 -7.72 -1.51 -4.69
C LEU A 19 -8.08 -1.50 -3.20
N ALA A 20 -7.84 -0.39 -2.50
CA ALA A 20 -8.26 -0.24 -1.10
C ALA A 20 -9.79 -0.28 -0.96
N HIS A 21 -10.50 0.38 -1.89
CA HIS A 21 -11.96 0.41 -1.92
C HIS A 21 -12.57 -0.98 -2.21
N THR A 22 -11.96 -1.75 -3.11
CA THR A 22 -12.42 -3.11 -3.47
C THR A 22 -11.84 -4.20 -2.58
N LYS A 23 -11.14 -3.85 -1.50
CA LYS A 23 -10.47 -4.80 -0.59
C LYS A 23 -9.49 -5.75 -1.31
N GLY A 24 -8.86 -5.28 -2.39
CA GLY A 24 -7.93 -6.07 -3.20
C GLY A 24 -8.61 -6.96 -4.25
N ASP A 25 -9.94 -6.86 -4.42
CA ASP A 25 -10.64 -7.59 -5.48
C ASP A 25 -10.28 -7.02 -6.85
N LEU A 26 -9.56 -7.83 -7.63
CA LEU A 26 -9.01 -7.42 -8.92
C LEU A 26 -10.10 -7.30 -9.99
N GLU A 27 -11.16 -8.09 -9.95
CA GLU A 27 -12.24 -8.02 -10.93
C GLU A 27 -13.03 -6.73 -10.75
N GLN A 28 -13.45 -6.41 -9.53
CA GLN A 28 -14.10 -5.14 -9.21
C GLN A 28 -13.18 -3.95 -9.47
N ALA A 29 -11.90 -4.03 -9.08
CA ALA A 29 -10.95 -2.95 -9.34
C ALA A 29 -10.76 -2.72 -10.83
N SER A 30 -10.64 -3.78 -11.62
CA SER A 30 -10.49 -3.71 -13.07
C SER A 30 -11.72 -3.08 -13.74
N ARG A 31 -12.92 -3.42 -13.25
CA ARG A 31 -14.20 -2.83 -13.70
C ARG A 31 -14.28 -1.33 -13.40
N ILE A 32 -13.85 -0.88 -12.23
CA ILE A 32 -13.83 0.54 -11.84
C ILE A 32 -12.76 1.32 -12.64
N LEU A 33 -11.60 0.69 -12.87
CA LEU A 33 -10.50 1.30 -13.63
C LEU A 33 -10.72 1.27 -15.15
N GLY A 34 -11.69 0.48 -15.64
CA GLY A 34 -11.98 0.32 -17.06
C GLY A 34 -10.87 -0.42 -17.83
N ILE A 35 -10.10 -1.27 -17.15
CA ILE A 35 -9.01 -2.06 -17.74
C ILE A 35 -9.24 -3.55 -17.49
N THR A 36 -8.50 -4.41 -18.20
CA THR A 36 -8.58 -5.85 -17.92
C THR A 36 -7.83 -6.20 -16.63
N PRO A 37 -8.24 -7.25 -15.90
CA PRO A 37 -7.51 -7.73 -14.73
C PRO A 37 -6.08 -8.16 -15.07
N ALA A 38 -5.83 -8.65 -16.30
CA ALA A 38 -4.48 -8.96 -16.78
C ALA A 38 -3.61 -7.71 -16.88
N THR A 39 -4.15 -6.61 -17.41
CA THR A 39 -3.46 -5.31 -17.46
C THR A 39 -3.21 -4.77 -16.05
N LEU A 40 -4.20 -4.84 -15.15
CA LEU A 40 -4.05 -4.41 -13.75
C LEU A 40 -2.93 -5.18 -13.05
N ARG A 41 -2.86 -6.50 -13.28
CA ARG A 41 -1.81 -7.37 -12.74
C ARG A 41 -0.43 -7.06 -13.31
N GLY A 42 -0.35 -6.72 -14.61
CA GLY A 42 0.87 -6.22 -15.25
C GLY A 42 1.37 -4.92 -14.60
N LEU A 43 0.48 -3.94 -14.43
CA LEU A 43 0.79 -2.66 -13.79
C LEU A 43 1.27 -2.81 -12.34
N LEU A 44 0.72 -3.77 -11.60
CA LEU A 44 1.18 -4.10 -10.25
C LEU A 44 2.58 -4.74 -10.24
N ARG A 45 2.90 -5.54 -11.27
CA ARG A 45 4.20 -6.21 -11.41
C ARG A 45 5.32 -5.26 -11.85
N GLU A 46 4.98 -4.28 -12.69
CA GLU A 46 5.91 -3.25 -13.16
C GLU A 46 6.19 -2.17 -12.12
N GLN A 47 5.38 -2.07 -11.06
CA GLN A 47 5.75 -1.25 -9.91
C GLN A 47 6.84 -1.97 -9.11
N PRO A 48 8.05 -1.37 -8.96
CA PRO A 48 9.06 -1.95 -8.09
C PRO A 48 8.45 -2.10 -6.70
N ALA A 49 8.52 -3.32 -6.19
CA ALA A 49 7.95 -3.74 -4.92
C ALA A 49 8.48 -2.86 -3.77
N SER A 50 7.77 -1.78 -3.50
CA SER A 50 7.82 -1.05 -2.23
C SER A 50 6.44 -1.11 -1.54
N LEU A 51 5.64 -2.11 -1.91
CA LEU A 51 4.26 -2.31 -1.44
C LEU A 51 3.99 -3.78 -1.08
N GLY A 52 4.98 -4.43 -0.50
CA GLY A 52 4.85 -5.78 0.05
C GLY A 52 5.73 -5.97 1.27
N ALA A 53 5.32 -5.39 2.42
CA ALA A 53 5.46 -5.98 3.76
C ALA A 53 5.06 -4.99 4.89
N GLU A 54 4.00 -4.18 4.75
CA GLU A 54 3.33 -3.72 5.98
C GLU A 54 2.34 -4.83 6.38
N LYS A 55 2.86 -5.75 7.18
CA LYS A 55 2.08 -6.82 7.79
C LYS A 55 0.99 -6.20 8.67
N ASP A 56 -0.22 -6.70 8.48
CA ASP A 56 -1.32 -6.53 9.41
C ASP A 56 -0.93 -7.07 10.82
N GLN A 57 -0.76 -6.14 11.76
CA GLN A 57 -1.12 -6.18 13.20
C GLN A 57 -0.37 -7.12 14.19
N PRO A 58 -0.40 -6.87 15.53
CA PRO A 58 -1.20 -5.90 16.29
C PRO A 58 -0.44 -4.97 17.25
N LYS A 59 -1.16 -3.92 17.68
CA LYS A 59 -0.90 -3.13 18.90
C LYS A 59 -0.66 -4.03 20.12
N SER A 60 0.15 -3.52 21.05
CA SER A 60 0.23 -3.86 22.49
C SER A 60 1.45 -4.68 22.92
N LYS A 61 2.43 -3.99 23.51
CA LYS A 61 2.67 -4.03 24.97
C LYS A 61 3.74 -3.00 25.30
N LEU A 62 3.26 -1.89 25.88
CA LEU A 62 4.01 -1.03 26.76
C LEU A 62 4.71 -1.92 27.82
N LYS A 63 6.03 -2.13 27.71
CA LYS A 63 6.82 -2.59 28.85
C LYS A 63 7.36 -1.34 29.54
N GLN A 64 6.60 -0.85 30.52
CA GLN A 64 7.20 -0.10 31.63
C GLN A 64 8.13 -1.05 32.36
N GLY A 65 9.41 -0.71 32.36
CA GLY A 65 10.46 -1.42 33.06
C GLY A 65 11.66 -0.49 33.19
N TYR A 66 11.45 0.65 33.86
CA TYR A 66 12.56 1.37 34.46
C TYR A 66 12.73 0.76 35.84
N GLU A 67 13.72 -0.12 35.94
CA GLU A 67 14.24 -0.57 37.21
C GLU A 67 14.69 0.65 38.01
N HIS A 68 14.16 0.74 39.22
CA HIS A 68 14.58 1.68 40.23
C HIS A 68 15.94 1.19 40.74
N ASP A 69 17.02 1.69 40.14
CA ASP A 69 18.37 1.46 40.66
C ASP A 69 18.57 2.40 41.85
N GLU A 70 18.40 1.83 43.03
CA GLU A 70 18.92 2.34 44.29
C GLU A 70 20.44 2.39 44.20
N LYS A 71 21.03 3.59 44.11
CA LYS A 71 22.39 3.81 44.60
C LYS A 71 22.73 5.27 44.89
N ASN A 72 23.00 5.46 46.19
CA ASN A 72 23.80 6.48 46.86
C ASN A 72 23.03 7.67 47.46
#